data_AF-A0A538I6F2-F1
#
_entry.id   AF-A0A538I6F2-F1
#
_cell.length_a   1.000
_cell.length_b   1.000
_cell.length_c   1.000
_cell.angle_alpha   90.00
_cell.angle_beta   90.00
_cell.angle_gamma   90.00
#
_symmetry.space_group_name_H-M   'P 1'
#
loop_
_entity.id
_entity.type
_entity.pdbx_description
1 polymer ?
#
loop_
_entity_poly.entity_id
_entity_poly.type
_entity_poly.pdbx_seq_one_letter_code
_entity_poly.pdbx_strand_id
1 'polypeptide(L)'
;MGTNQIHDYNPGIQPNGVFWTIPIGDGAIDVNPGKGRARLAAQNMAIPDFHDFVNSLYPATSVPAVVSFDVRWFDIQSRRNANEPDYGYAGEFVVTKASIEWSSHQDGFSFQSDPASASITDYAIVGTERNGVFFH
;
A
#
# COMPACT_ATOMS: atom_id res chain seq x y z
N MET A 1 -16.29 -6.75 12.27
CA MET A 1 -15.08 -6.12 12.83
C MET A 1 -14.36 -7.20 13.61
N GLY A 2 -13.15 -7.58 13.19
CA GLY A 2 -12.40 -8.67 13.83
C GLY A 2 -11.87 -8.24 15.19
N THR A 3 -12.20 -8.97 16.25
CA THR A 3 -11.82 -8.69 17.65
C THR A 3 -10.38 -9.10 17.99
N ASN A 4 -9.55 -9.39 16.98
CA ASN A 4 -8.22 -10.01 17.14
C ASN A 4 -7.12 -9.20 16.45
N GLN A 5 -7.24 -7.88 16.33
CA GLN A 5 -6.12 -7.07 15.84
C GLN A 5 -5.03 -7.05 16.91
N ILE A 6 -3.91 -7.71 16.62
CA ILE A 6 -2.74 -7.82 17.52
C ILE A 6 -1.59 -6.92 17.01
N HIS A 7 -1.64 -6.52 15.74
CA HIS A 7 -0.60 -5.72 15.10
C HIS A 7 -1.18 -4.53 14.34
N ASP A 8 -0.40 -3.45 14.32
CA ASP A 8 -0.64 -2.26 13.51
C ASP A 8 0.69 -1.73 12.99
N TYR A 9 1.12 -2.27 11.84
CA TYR A 9 2.36 -1.88 11.18
C TYR A 9 2.15 -0.63 10.34
N ASN A 10 2.56 0.54 10.85
CA ASN A 10 2.46 1.78 10.08
C ASN A 10 3.54 2.80 10.48
N PRO A 11 3.83 3.80 9.62
CA PRO A 11 4.84 4.83 9.89
C PRO A 11 4.54 5.79 11.05
N GLY A 12 3.36 5.71 11.64
CA GLY A 12 2.85 6.70 12.59
C GLY A 12 2.59 8.07 11.95
N ILE A 13 2.52 9.08 12.81
CA ILE A 13 2.40 10.49 12.42
C ILE A 13 3.79 11.13 12.50
N GLN A 14 4.37 11.49 11.36
CA GLN A 14 5.69 12.10 11.33
C GLN A 14 5.66 13.54 11.87
N PRO A 15 6.79 14.07 12.41
CA PRO A 15 6.85 15.46 12.91
C PRO A 15 6.51 16.54 11.88
N ASN A 16 6.64 16.23 10.59
CA ASN A 16 6.25 17.11 9.47
C ASN A 16 4.74 17.10 9.18
N GLY A 17 3.94 16.38 9.98
CA GLY A 17 2.50 16.25 9.82
C GLY A 17 2.07 15.22 8.77
N VAL A 18 3.01 14.51 8.15
CA VAL A 18 2.68 13.48 7.17
C VAL A 18 2.17 12.23 7.91
N PHE A 19 0.97 11.81 7.51
CA PHE A 19 0.25 10.72 8.12
C PHE A 19 0.53 9.42 7.36
N TRP A 20 1.08 8.41 8.05
CA TRP A 20 1.20 7.03 7.55
C TRP A 20 1.90 6.86 6.20
N THR A 21 2.90 7.68 5.91
CA THR A 21 3.77 7.45 4.75
C THR A 21 5.20 7.29 5.20
N ILE A 22 5.96 6.53 4.41
CA ILE A 22 7.41 6.44 4.48
C ILE A 22 7.96 6.36 3.05
N PRO A 23 9.21 6.79 2.83
CA PRO A 23 9.92 6.46 1.60
C PRO A 23 10.12 4.93 1.52
N ILE A 24 9.91 4.39 0.32
CA ILE A 24 10.36 3.04 -0.04
C ILE A 24 11.69 3.15 -0.79
N GLY A 25 12.51 2.10 -0.73
CA GLY A 25 13.82 2.10 -1.39
C GLY A 25 13.74 2.32 -2.90
N ASP A 26 14.77 2.95 -3.46
CA ASP A 26 14.88 3.12 -4.91
C ASP A 26 14.81 1.76 -5.62
N GLY A 27 14.01 1.69 -6.70
CA GLY A 27 13.80 0.45 -7.44
C GLY A 27 12.86 -0.55 -6.78
N ALA A 28 12.31 -0.25 -5.59
CA ALA A 28 11.25 -1.07 -4.99
C ALA A 28 9.96 -1.04 -5.80
N ILE A 29 9.79 -0.07 -6.72
CA ILE A 29 8.62 0.03 -7.57
C ILE A 29 8.99 0.04 -9.07
N ASP A 30 8.29 -0.77 -9.85
CA ASP A 30 8.30 -0.77 -11.31
C ASP A 30 6.86 -0.63 -11.80
N VAL A 31 6.59 0.29 -12.74
CA VAL A 31 5.23 0.64 -13.15
C VAL A 31 5.15 0.78 -14.67
N ASN A 32 4.20 0.06 -15.28
CA ASN A 32 3.83 0.19 -16.69
C ASN A 32 2.30 0.20 -16.81
N PRO A 33 1.65 1.36 -16.61
CA PRO A 33 0.20 1.46 -16.62
C PRO A 33 -0.39 1.08 -17.97
N GLY A 34 0.27 1.42 -19.08
CA GLY A 34 -0.16 1.06 -20.44
C GLY A 34 -0.32 -0.45 -20.63
N LYS A 35 0.54 -1.25 -19.99
CA LYS A 35 0.47 -2.73 -20.00
C LYS A 35 -0.34 -3.31 -18.82
N GLY A 36 -0.95 -2.48 -17.98
CA GLY A 36 -1.66 -2.91 -16.78
C GLY A 36 -0.76 -3.69 -15.82
N ARG A 37 0.50 -3.24 -15.68
CA ARG A 37 1.51 -3.89 -14.85
C ARG A 37 2.11 -2.92 -13.86
N ALA A 38 2.30 -3.39 -12.64
CA ALA A 38 3.12 -2.75 -11.64
C ALA A 38 3.67 -3.82 -10.69
N ARG A 39 4.78 -3.52 -10.02
CA ARG A 39 5.30 -4.32 -8.93
C ARG A 39 5.82 -3.43 -7.83
N LEU A 40 5.43 -3.72 -6.60
CA LEU A 40 6.05 -3.22 -5.37
C LEU A 40 6.82 -4.39 -4.73
N ALA A 41 8.13 -4.28 -4.66
CA ALA A 41 9.03 -5.23 -4.04
C ALA A 41 9.80 -4.53 -2.90
N ALA A 42 9.19 -4.47 -1.73
CA ALA A 42 9.82 -3.95 -0.51
C ALA A 42 10.38 -5.12 0.32
N GLN A 43 11.61 -5.00 0.79
CA GLN A 43 12.26 -6.04 1.59
C GLN A 43 12.79 -5.45 2.89
N ASN A 44 12.54 -6.13 4.00
CA ASN A 44 13.02 -5.77 5.33
C ASN A 44 12.83 -4.28 5.66
N MET A 45 11.69 -3.73 5.25
CA MET A 45 11.36 -2.34 5.48
C MET A 45 11.11 -2.14 6.96
N ALA A 46 11.94 -1.30 7.60
CA ALA A 46 11.76 -0.95 9.00
C ALA A 46 10.42 -0.22 9.18
N ILE A 47 9.60 -0.73 10.10
CA ILE A 47 8.27 -0.19 10.38
C ILE A 47 7.99 -0.33 11.88
N PRO A 48 7.41 0.68 12.53
CA PRO A 48 6.84 0.51 13.87
C PRO A 48 5.67 -0.50 13.85
N ASP A 49 5.58 -1.35 14.88
CA ASP A 49 4.33 -2.03 15.25
C ASP A 49 3.72 -1.33 16.46
N PHE A 50 2.54 -0.75 16.28
CA PHE A 50 1.75 -0.13 17.34
C PHE A 50 0.78 -1.10 18.02
N HIS A 51 0.74 -2.37 17.61
CA HIS A 51 -0.20 -3.41 18.07
C HIS A 51 -1.67 -3.17 17.71
N ASP A 52 -2.18 -1.96 17.90
CA ASP A 52 -3.53 -1.58 17.54
C ASP A 52 -3.64 -0.12 17.05
N PHE A 53 -4.72 0.14 16.33
CA PHE A 53 -5.01 1.43 15.72
C PHE A 53 -5.19 2.57 16.72
N VAL A 54 -5.75 2.31 17.91
CA VAL A 54 -5.96 3.38 18.90
C VAL A 54 -4.60 3.84 19.41
N ASN A 55 -3.70 2.91 19.71
CA ASN A 55 -2.34 3.20 20.14
C ASN A 55 -1.54 3.94 19.06
N SER A 56 -1.70 3.62 17.76
CA SER A 56 -1.00 4.37 16.69
C SER A 56 -1.48 5.82 16.54
N LEU A 57 -2.66 6.16 17.04
CA LEU A 57 -3.14 7.54 17.14
C LEU A 57 -2.72 8.22 18.44
N TYR A 58 -2.91 7.55 19.58
CA TYR A 58 -2.64 8.07 20.93
C TYR A 58 -2.45 6.88 21.89
N PRO A 59 -1.33 6.70 22.65
CA PRO A 59 -0.15 7.55 22.87
C PRO A 59 1.10 7.20 22.02
N ALA A 60 0.93 6.59 20.85
CA ALA A 60 1.98 6.28 19.86
C ALA A 60 3.21 5.55 20.43
N THR A 61 3.00 4.57 21.31
CA THR A 61 4.08 3.66 21.74
C THR A 61 4.19 2.51 20.75
N SER A 62 5.38 2.19 20.25
CA SER A 62 5.58 1.11 19.28
C SER A 62 6.79 0.27 19.62
N VAL A 63 6.83 -0.96 19.09
CA VAL A 63 8.06 -1.76 19.02
C VAL A 63 8.64 -1.73 17.61
N PRO A 64 9.98 -1.90 17.45
CA PRO A 64 10.58 -2.06 16.13
C PRO A 64 10.12 -3.36 15.46
N ALA A 65 9.74 -3.26 14.19
CA ALA A 65 9.44 -4.40 13.34
C ALA A 65 10.04 -4.20 11.95
N VAL A 66 10.01 -5.26 11.15
CA VAL A 66 10.30 -5.22 9.71
C VAL A 66 9.18 -5.90 8.94
N VAL A 67 8.88 -5.38 7.76
CA VAL A 67 7.92 -5.96 6.83
C VAL A 67 8.53 -6.12 5.45
N SER A 68 8.08 -7.15 4.72
CA SER A 68 8.41 -7.33 3.31
C SER A 68 7.14 -7.52 2.51
N PHE A 69 7.09 -6.96 1.30
CA PHE A 69 5.96 -7.04 0.38
C PHE A 69 6.46 -7.38 -1.04
N ASP A 70 5.84 -8.36 -1.70
CA ASP A 70 5.86 -8.50 -3.16
C ASP A 70 4.42 -8.39 -3.66
N VAL A 71 4.04 -7.18 -4.08
CA VAL A 71 2.73 -6.90 -4.68
C VAL A 71 2.89 -6.80 -6.18
N ARG A 72 2.05 -7.49 -6.94
CA ARG A 72 2.09 -7.50 -8.40
C ARG A 72 0.71 -7.22 -8.97
N TRP A 73 0.64 -6.26 -9.88
CA TRP A 73 -0.54 -5.99 -10.71
C TRP A 73 -0.31 -6.58 -12.11
N PHE A 74 -1.30 -7.32 -12.61
CA PHE A 74 -1.20 -8.06 -13.88
C PHE A 74 -2.60 -8.38 -14.44
N ASP A 75 -2.69 -8.96 -15.64
CA ASP A 75 -3.95 -9.33 -16.31
C ASP A 75 -4.97 -8.19 -16.41
N ILE A 76 -4.88 -7.42 -17.49
CA ILE A 76 -5.85 -6.36 -17.81
C ILE A 76 -7.26 -6.95 -17.85
N GLN A 77 -8.14 -6.45 -16.98
CA GLN A 77 -9.56 -6.77 -16.95
C GLN A 77 -10.37 -5.75 -17.76
N SER A 78 -10.07 -4.46 -17.58
CA SER A 78 -10.72 -3.38 -18.33
C SER A 78 -9.92 -2.07 -18.24
N ARG A 79 -10.33 -1.06 -19.02
CA ARG A 79 -9.78 0.30 -18.95
C ARG A 79 -10.87 1.30 -18.59
N ARG A 80 -10.53 2.30 -17.79
CA ARG A 80 -11.43 3.34 -17.28
C ARG A 80 -10.70 4.66 -17.32
N ASN A 81 -11.37 5.69 -17.80
CA ASN A 81 -10.85 7.05 -17.77
C ASN A 81 -11.78 7.90 -16.92
N ALA A 82 -11.21 8.83 -16.18
CA ALA A 82 -11.92 9.86 -15.46
C ALA A 82 -11.48 11.22 -15.99
N ASN A 83 -12.43 12.14 -16.16
CA ASN A 83 -12.15 13.50 -16.57
C ASN A 83 -13.19 14.43 -15.96
N GLU A 84 -12.75 15.25 -15.01
CA GLU A 84 -13.56 16.23 -14.31
C GLU A 84 -13.01 17.62 -14.65
N PRO A 85 -13.43 18.20 -15.78
CA PRO A 85 -12.83 19.42 -16.32
C PRO A 85 -12.98 20.62 -15.37
N ASP A 86 -14.12 20.72 -14.67
CA ASP A 86 -14.43 21.81 -13.75
C ASP A 86 -13.48 21.87 -12.54
N TYR A 87 -12.82 20.74 -12.21
CA TYR A 87 -11.87 20.63 -11.11
C TYR A 87 -10.45 20.31 -11.59
N GLY A 88 -10.22 20.28 -12.90
CA GLY A 88 -8.93 19.92 -13.48
C GLY A 88 -8.43 18.51 -13.12
N TYR A 89 -9.27 17.62 -12.63
CA TYR A 89 -8.90 16.24 -12.33
C TYR A 89 -9.03 15.37 -13.59
N ALA A 90 -8.06 14.49 -13.83
CA ALA A 90 -8.13 13.52 -14.91
C ALA A 90 -7.31 12.27 -14.57
N GLY A 91 -7.72 11.11 -15.07
CA GLY A 91 -6.95 9.89 -14.89
C GLY A 91 -7.23 8.85 -15.95
N GLU A 92 -6.20 8.06 -16.27
CA GLU A 92 -6.26 6.89 -17.12
C GLU A 92 -5.92 5.66 -16.29
N PHE A 93 -6.88 4.75 -16.14
CA PHE A 93 -6.79 3.61 -15.25
C PHE A 93 -7.00 2.30 -15.99
N VAL A 94 -6.23 1.30 -15.58
CA VAL A 94 -6.36 -0.08 -16.01
C VAL A 94 -6.76 -0.90 -14.81
N VAL A 95 -7.95 -1.51 -14.88
CA VAL A 95 -8.38 -2.50 -13.90
C VAL A 95 -7.65 -3.79 -14.19
N THR A 96 -7.03 -4.37 -13.17
CA THR A 96 -6.15 -5.53 -13.27
C THR A 96 -6.57 -6.60 -12.26
N LYS A 97 -5.89 -7.75 -12.30
CA LYS A 97 -5.70 -8.58 -11.12
C LYS A 97 -4.53 -8.07 -10.29
N ALA A 98 -4.44 -8.54 -9.04
CA ALA A 98 -3.26 -8.37 -8.22
C ALA A 98 -3.02 -9.58 -7.30
N SER A 99 -1.76 -9.82 -6.98
CA SER A 99 -1.33 -10.77 -5.96
C SER A 99 -0.43 -10.08 -4.95
N ILE A 100 -0.42 -10.60 -3.72
CA ILE A 100 0.46 -10.14 -2.65
C ILE A 100 1.04 -11.33 -1.91
N GLU A 101 2.35 -11.27 -1.69
CA GLU A 101 3.04 -12.00 -0.62
C GLU A 101 3.58 -10.98 0.35
N TRP A 102 3.42 -11.23 1.65
CA TRP A 102 3.98 -10.35 2.65
C TRP A 102 4.34 -11.08 3.93
N SER A 103 5.26 -10.49 4.67
CA SER A 103 5.71 -10.99 5.96
C SER A 103 5.97 -9.84 6.92
N SER A 104 5.92 -10.16 8.21
CA SER A 104 6.36 -9.27 9.27
C SER A 104 7.21 -10.02 10.29
N HIS A 105 8.13 -9.30 10.92
CA HIS A 105 8.97 -9.82 11.98
C HIS A 105 9.22 -8.74 13.03
N GLN A 106 9.10 -9.13 14.29
CA GLN A 106 9.49 -8.35 15.47
C GLN A 106 9.95 -9.31 16.58
N ASP A 107 10.42 -8.76 17.69
CA ASP A 107 10.82 -9.61 18.81
C ASP A 107 9.64 -10.47 19.31
N GLY A 108 9.86 -11.78 19.43
CA GLY A 108 8.85 -12.75 19.85
C GLY A 108 7.71 -13.03 18.86
N PHE A 109 7.67 -12.42 17.66
CA PHE A 109 6.59 -12.64 16.69
C PHE A 109 7.06 -12.64 15.24
N SER A 110 6.47 -13.51 14.43
CA SER A 110 6.68 -13.52 12.98
C SER A 110 5.43 -13.98 12.26
N PHE A 111 5.17 -13.35 11.11
CA PHE A 111 4.06 -13.69 10.24
C PHE A 111 4.56 -13.85 8.80
N GLN A 112 3.98 -14.81 8.09
CA GLN A 112 4.18 -15.02 6.67
C GLN A 112 2.80 -15.30 6.06
N SER A 113 2.45 -14.55 5.01
CA SER A 113 1.23 -14.82 4.26
C SER A 113 1.34 -16.14 3.50
N ASP A 114 0.19 -16.68 3.10
CA ASP A 114 0.15 -17.71 2.06
C ASP A 114 0.84 -17.22 0.76
N PRO A 115 1.26 -18.14 -0.12
CA PRO A 115 1.91 -17.77 -1.37
C PRO A 115 1.04 -16.89 -2.27
N ALA A 116 1.66 -16.15 -3.20
CA ALA A 116 0.99 -15.21 -4.09
C ALA A 116 -0.14 -15.86 -4.90
N SER A 117 -0.01 -17.14 -5.24
CA SER A 117 -1.01 -17.92 -5.96
C SER A 117 -2.32 -18.13 -5.19
N ALA A 118 -2.29 -17.96 -3.86
CA ALA A 118 -3.48 -18.03 -3.01
C ALA A 118 -4.21 -16.68 -2.91
N SER A 119 -3.63 -15.59 -3.45
CA SER A 119 -4.29 -14.28 -3.48
C SER A 119 -5.59 -14.32 -4.27
N ILE A 120 -6.64 -13.73 -3.70
CA ILE A 120 -7.90 -13.47 -4.38
C ILE A 120 -7.98 -11.96 -4.62
N THR A 121 -8.12 -11.55 -5.88
CA THR A 121 -8.30 -10.13 -6.20
C THR A 121 -9.78 -9.76 -6.15
N ASP A 122 -10.14 -8.90 -5.20
CA ASP A 122 -11.45 -8.23 -5.21
C ASP A 122 -11.45 -7.04 -6.17
N TYR A 123 -10.42 -6.20 -6.08
CA TYR A 123 -10.21 -5.06 -6.97
C TYR A 123 -8.74 -4.65 -7.02
N ALA A 124 -8.26 -4.28 -8.21
CA ALA A 124 -6.92 -3.73 -8.39
C ALA A 124 -6.89 -2.80 -9.61
N ILE A 125 -6.15 -1.70 -9.48
CA ILE A 125 -5.96 -0.71 -10.56
C ILE A 125 -4.51 -0.26 -10.64
N VAL A 126 -4.06 0.04 -11.85
CA VAL A 126 -2.83 0.78 -12.14
C VAL A 126 -3.18 1.88 -13.13
N GLY A 127 -2.68 3.09 -12.91
CA GLY A 127 -3.01 4.21 -13.77
C GLY A 127 -2.07 5.39 -13.61
N THR A 128 -2.33 6.41 -14.42
CA THR A 128 -1.75 7.73 -14.27
C THR A 128 -2.86 8.70 -13.93
N GLU A 129 -2.63 9.51 -12.91
CA GLU A 129 -3.58 10.51 -12.45
C GLU A 129 -2.95 11.89 -12.48
N ARG A 130 -3.75 12.88 -12.85
CA ARG A 130 -3.47 14.30 -12.66
C ARG A 130 -4.36 14.80 -11.52
N ASN A 131 -3.71 15.26 -10.46
CA ASN A 131 -4.38 15.90 -9.33
C ASN A 131 -5.29 17.04 -9.80
N GLY A 132 -6.48 17.10 -9.21
CA GLY A 132 -7.38 18.25 -9.37
C GLY A 132 -6.84 19.50 -8.69
N VAL A 133 -7.51 20.62 -8.96
CA VAL A 133 -7.27 21.92 -8.34
C VAL A 133 -8.47 22.23 -7.43
N PHE A 134 -8.19 22.52 -6.16
CA PHE A 134 -9.25 22.73 -5.16
C PHE A 134 -9.73 24.19 -5.06
N PHE A 135 -8.94 25.14 -5.56
CA PHE A 135 -9.26 26.58 -5.55
C PHE A 135 -9.08 27.15 -6.95
N HIS A 136 -10.14 27.77 -7.48
CA HIS A 136 -10.16 28.54 -8.72
C HIS A 136 -10.36 30.03 -8.41
#